data_AF-A0A1I3EZR5-F1
#
_entry.id   AF-A0A1I3EZR5-F1
#
_cell.length_a   1.000
_cell.length_b   1.000
_cell.length_c   1.000
_cell.angle_alpha   90.00
_cell.angle_beta   90.00
_cell.angle_gamma   90.00
#
_symmetry.space_group_name_H-M   'P 1'
#
loop_
_entity.id
_entity.type
_entity.pdbx_description
1 polymer ?
#
loop_
_entity_poly.entity_id
_entity_poly.type
_entity_poly.pdbx_seq_one_letter_code
_entity_poly.pdbx_strand_id
1 'polypeptide(L)'
;MADDTRSEHRPFDPRTKWAELSQAERDAAYDNNGAVKNSAALIAERNEASARLRGKLTSHLDLPYGERANNKIDLYPAALPDAPCLVFLHGGYWQRNSRELFAMLVEGVAAHGWSVAIPGYSLAPEVSLTDIVAEIPRALDWLAAHGASYGVGGPVVLSGWSAGAHLVAMALDHPRVHAGLAISGVYDLMPIRDTGLNNALKLTDEEIATLSPLRLPVTQKRLDIAYGSGELPALVLDSINFHEKRAAAKAPGKLIPVAGADHFTILEALRRPDGSLVDAARRLLD
;
A
#
# COMPACT_ATOMS: atom_id res chain seq x y z
N MET A 1 -13.61 -16.92 -25.89
CA MET A 1 -14.07 -17.77 -24.79
C MET A 1 -14.04 -16.91 -23.55
N ALA A 2 -15.20 -16.62 -22.98
CA ALA A 2 -15.28 -15.84 -21.75
C ALA A 2 -14.80 -16.73 -20.60
N ASP A 3 -13.72 -16.32 -19.95
CA ASP A 3 -13.21 -16.97 -18.75
C ASP A 3 -14.13 -16.60 -17.59
N ASP A 4 -15.04 -17.51 -17.28
CA ASP A 4 -16.00 -17.45 -16.18
C ASP A 4 -15.29 -17.90 -14.88
N THR A 5 -14.40 -17.07 -14.36
CA THR A 5 -13.87 -17.22 -13.00
C THR A 5 -14.85 -16.61 -12.00
N ARG A 6 -16.01 -17.25 -11.85
CA ARG A 6 -16.92 -16.98 -10.74
C ARG A 6 -16.24 -17.35 -9.41
N SER A 7 -15.69 -16.33 -8.76
CA SER A 7 -15.48 -16.19 -7.31
C SER A 7 -14.86 -17.40 -6.59
N GLU A 8 -13.54 -17.40 -6.47
CA GLU A 8 -12.90 -17.97 -5.28
C GLU A 8 -13.47 -17.26 -4.04
N HIS A 9 -14.37 -17.96 -3.34
CA HIS A 9 -14.99 -17.67 -2.05
C HIS A 9 -15.01 -16.19 -1.56
N ARG A 10 -16.00 -15.39 -1.99
CA ARG A 10 -16.30 -14.10 -1.34
C ARG A 10 -16.73 -14.37 0.12
N PRO A 11 -15.99 -13.87 1.14
CA PRO A 11 -16.34 -14.13 2.53
C PRO A 11 -17.58 -13.33 2.95
N PHE A 12 -18.20 -13.73 4.07
CA PHE A 12 -19.27 -12.96 4.68
C PHE A 12 -18.76 -11.57 5.10
N ASP A 13 -19.47 -10.52 4.68
CA ASP A 13 -19.11 -9.15 5.04
C ASP A 13 -19.63 -8.80 6.44
N PRO A 14 -18.76 -8.66 7.45
CA PRO A 14 -19.20 -8.28 8.80
C PRO A 14 -19.89 -6.91 8.82
N ARG A 15 -19.62 -6.05 7.84
CA ARG A 15 -20.19 -4.69 7.75
C ARG A 15 -21.65 -4.68 7.32
N THR A 16 -22.19 -5.79 6.84
CA THR A 16 -23.64 -5.91 6.55
C THR A 16 -24.52 -5.77 7.78
N LYS A 17 -23.96 -6.02 8.97
CA LYS A 17 -24.62 -5.83 10.28
C LYS A 17 -23.85 -4.87 11.18
N TRP A 18 -23.08 -3.94 10.60
CA TRP A 18 -22.13 -3.09 11.34
C TRP A 18 -22.74 -2.38 12.54
N ALA A 19 -23.96 -1.87 12.39
CA ALA A 19 -24.70 -1.17 13.44
C ALA A 19 -25.06 -2.07 14.64
N GLU A 20 -25.19 -3.39 14.42
CA GLU A 20 -25.54 -4.39 15.45
C GLU A 20 -24.30 -4.92 16.18
N LEU A 21 -23.10 -4.79 15.59
CA LEU A 21 -21.86 -5.26 16.19
C LEU A 21 -21.49 -4.45 17.45
N SER A 22 -21.01 -5.15 18.47
CA SER A 22 -20.35 -4.55 19.63
C SER A 22 -19.02 -3.88 19.22
N GLN A 23 -18.49 -3.01 20.08
CA GLN A 23 -17.20 -2.37 19.86
C GLN A 23 -16.08 -3.40 19.63
N ALA A 24 -16.05 -4.47 20.45
CA ALA A 24 -15.04 -5.52 20.34
C ALA A 24 -15.12 -6.28 19.00
N GLU A 25 -16.33 -6.51 18.47
CA GLU A 25 -16.51 -7.15 17.16
C GLU A 25 -16.07 -6.23 16.01
N ARG A 26 -16.34 -4.91 16.11
CA ARG A 26 -15.85 -3.92 15.14
C ARG A 26 -14.33 -3.82 15.16
N ASP A 27 -13.72 -3.81 16.34
CA ASP A 27 -12.27 -3.81 16.51
C ASP A 27 -11.65 -5.08 15.93
N ALA A 28 -12.21 -6.24 16.23
CA ALA A 28 -11.73 -7.53 15.72
C ALA A 28 -11.81 -7.63 14.18
N ALA A 29 -12.77 -6.96 13.54
CA ALA A 29 -12.91 -6.94 12.08
C ALA A 29 -11.72 -6.26 11.36
N TYR A 30 -10.92 -5.46 12.08
CA TYR A 30 -9.74 -4.76 11.56
C TYR A 30 -8.46 -5.04 12.38
N ASP A 31 -8.49 -5.97 13.34
CA ASP A 31 -7.30 -6.37 14.10
C ASP A 31 -6.50 -7.46 13.37
N ASN A 32 -5.73 -7.04 12.36
CA ASN A 32 -4.84 -7.95 11.64
C ASN A 32 -3.79 -8.61 12.55
N ASN A 33 -3.32 -7.94 13.61
CA ASN A 33 -2.32 -8.53 14.52
C ASN A 33 -2.91 -9.68 15.33
N GLY A 34 -4.14 -9.51 15.83
CA GLY A 34 -4.88 -10.56 16.55
C GLY A 34 -5.34 -11.69 15.64
N ALA A 35 -5.67 -11.40 14.38
CA ALA A 35 -6.10 -12.40 13.41
C ALA A 35 -4.96 -13.35 12.98
N VAL A 36 -3.73 -12.84 12.90
CA VAL A 36 -2.55 -13.63 12.48
C VAL A 36 -1.75 -14.06 13.70
N LYS A 37 -1.86 -15.35 14.07
CA LYS A 37 -1.29 -15.91 15.30
C LYS A 37 0.21 -15.65 15.50
N ASN A 38 1.00 -15.58 14.43
CA ASN A 38 2.44 -15.33 14.44
C ASN A 38 2.82 -13.92 13.95
N SER A 39 1.89 -12.96 13.94
CA SER A 39 2.11 -11.58 13.46
C SER A 39 3.35 -10.93 14.08
N ALA A 40 3.56 -11.09 15.39
CA ALA A 40 4.73 -10.54 16.08
C ALA A 40 6.06 -11.09 15.54
N ALA A 41 6.13 -12.39 15.22
CA ALA A 41 7.32 -13.00 14.65
C ALA A 41 7.56 -12.53 13.20
N LEU A 42 6.50 -12.43 12.40
CA LEU A 42 6.58 -11.92 11.03
C LEU A 42 7.03 -10.45 11.00
N ILE A 43 6.54 -9.62 11.93
CA ILE A 43 6.96 -8.22 12.08
C ILE A 43 8.44 -8.14 12.49
N ALA A 44 8.89 -8.99 13.43
CA ALA A 44 10.28 -9.05 13.85
C ALA A 44 11.20 -9.44 12.70
N GLU A 45 10.84 -10.49 11.95
CA GLU A 45 11.59 -10.93 10.77
C GLU A 45 11.68 -9.83 9.71
N ARG A 46 10.56 -9.20 9.37
CA ARG A 46 10.51 -8.06 8.44
C ARG A 46 11.47 -6.96 8.89
N ASN A 47 11.44 -6.57 10.16
CA ASN A 47 12.26 -5.49 10.68
C ASN A 47 13.75 -5.85 10.63
N GLU A 48 14.13 -7.08 11.00
CA GLU A 48 15.50 -7.56 10.94
C GLU A 48 16.00 -7.64 9.48
N ALA A 49 15.16 -8.16 8.57
CA ALA A 49 15.47 -8.23 7.16
C ALA A 49 15.69 -6.85 6.54
N SER A 50 14.83 -5.89 6.87
CA SER A 50 14.95 -4.52 6.38
C SER A 50 16.19 -3.83 6.93
N ALA A 51 16.49 -3.98 8.22
CA ALA A 51 17.72 -3.41 8.81
C ALA A 51 18.98 -3.97 8.13
N ARG A 52 19.03 -5.29 7.90
CA ARG A 52 20.14 -5.95 7.22
C ARG A 52 20.30 -5.49 5.77
N LEU A 53 19.21 -5.35 5.02
CA LEU A 53 19.26 -4.94 3.63
C LEU A 53 19.65 -3.46 3.50
N ARG A 54 19.05 -2.59 4.33
CA ARG A 54 19.34 -1.15 4.34
C ARG A 54 20.82 -0.85 4.58
N GLY A 55 21.52 -1.68 5.35
CA GLY A 55 22.97 -1.57 5.58
C GLY A 55 23.87 -2.15 4.47
N LYS A 56 23.32 -2.83 3.46
CA LYS A 56 24.09 -3.54 2.42
C LYS A 56 23.97 -2.95 1.02
N LEU A 57 22.81 -2.42 0.65
CA LEU A 57 22.59 -1.93 -0.71
C LEU A 57 23.19 -0.54 -0.94
N THR A 58 23.67 -0.32 -2.16
CA THR A 58 23.90 1.03 -2.68
C THR A 58 22.61 1.81 -2.57
N SER A 59 22.64 2.89 -1.80
CA SER A 59 21.45 3.64 -1.44
C SER A 59 21.76 5.10 -1.13
N HIS A 60 20.73 5.94 -1.27
CA HIS A 60 20.71 7.30 -0.78
C HIS A 60 19.60 7.39 0.25
N LEU A 61 20.00 7.43 1.52
CA LEU A 61 19.10 7.28 2.65
C LEU A 61 18.75 8.65 3.23
N ASP A 62 17.58 8.72 3.87
CA ASP A 62 17.20 9.85 4.71
C ASP A 62 17.11 11.20 3.96
N LEU A 63 16.88 11.19 2.65
CA LEU A 63 16.81 12.39 1.83
C LEU A 63 15.52 13.18 2.15
N PRO A 64 15.60 14.45 2.55
CA PRO A 64 14.40 15.22 2.90
C PRO A 64 13.61 15.61 1.65
N TYR A 65 12.29 15.38 1.69
CA TYR A 65 11.35 15.89 0.69
C TYR A 65 10.38 16.94 1.26
N GLY A 66 10.35 17.11 2.58
CA GLY A 66 9.48 18.05 3.28
C GLY A 66 10.01 18.39 4.67
N GLU A 67 9.26 19.20 5.41
CA GLU A 67 9.72 19.80 6.66
C GLU A 67 9.54 18.90 7.90
N ARG A 68 8.59 17.95 7.87
CA ARG A 68 8.32 17.10 9.03
C ARG A 68 9.36 16.01 9.16
N ALA A 69 9.56 15.51 10.39
CA ALA A 69 10.62 14.56 10.72
C ALA A 69 10.64 13.30 9.82
N ASN A 70 9.45 12.81 9.44
CA ASN A 70 9.29 11.63 8.59
C ASN A 70 9.18 11.95 7.10
N ASN A 71 9.22 13.22 6.68
CA ASN A 71 9.22 13.60 5.26
C ASN A 71 10.60 13.39 4.63
N LYS A 72 11.01 12.14 4.63
CA LYS A 72 12.26 11.65 4.08
C LYS A 72 12.01 10.46 3.16
N ILE A 73 12.87 10.28 2.16
CA ILE A 73 12.80 9.19 1.20
C ILE A 73 14.13 8.46 1.14
N ASP A 74 14.07 7.13 1.16
CA ASP A 74 15.21 6.26 0.90
C ASP A 74 15.16 5.83 -0.57
N LEU A 75 16.24 6.03 -1.31
CA LEU A 75 16.38 5.63 -2.72
C LEU A 75 17.38 4.49 -2.86
N TYR A 76 17.01 3.50 -3.66
CA TYR A 76 17.82 2.34 -4.02
C TYR A 76 17.90 2.28 -5.55
N PRO A 77 18.90 2.92 -6.17
CA PRO A 77 19.01 2.99 -7.61
C PRO A 77 19.38 1.64 -8.23
N ALA A 78 18.79 1.33 -9.38
CA ALA A 78 19.25 0.26 -10.25
C ALA A 78 20.60 0.61 -10.90
N ALA A 79 21.18 -0.38 -11.60
CA ALA A 79 22.38 -0.16 -12.41
C ALA A 79 22.14 0.81 -13.58
N LEU A 80 20.91 0.84 -14.12
CA LEU A 80 20.51 1.77 -15.19
C LEU A 80 19.72 2.94 -14.59
N PRO A 81 20.12 4.20 -14.84
CA PRO A 81 19.50 5.36 -14.21
C PRO A 81 18.04 5.58 -14.62
N ASP A 82 17.65 5.14 -15.82
CA ASP A 82 16.30 5.24 -16.35
C ASP A 82 15.48 3.96 -16.19
N ALA A 83 15.97 3.00 -15.38
CA ALA A 83 15.21 1.80 -15.05
C ALA A 83 13.87 2.16 -14.37
N PRO A 84 12.82 1.35 -14.57
CA PRO A 84 11.58 1.49 -13.81
C PRO A 84 11.82 1.57 -12.30
N CYS A 85 11.01 2.39 -11.63
CA CYS A 85 11.07 2.59 -10.19
C CYS A 85 9.79 2.13 -9.51
N LEU A 86 9.92 1.26 -8.52
CA LEU A 86 8.84 0.97 -7.58
C LEU A 86 8.89 1.99 -6.44
N VAL A 87 7.88 2.85 -6.32
CA VAL A 87 7.69 3.68 -5.12
C VAL A 87 6.82 2.90 -4.15
N PHE A 88 7.32 2.60 -2.95
CA PHE A 88 6.59 1.79 -1.96
C PHE A 88 6.15 2.59 -0.74
N LEU A 89 4.83 2.61 -0.48
CA LEU A 89 4.21 3.24 0.69
C LEU A 89 3.89 2.19 1.75
N HIS A 90 4.43 2.38 2.96
CA HIS A 90 4.26 1.39 4.01
C HIS A 90 2.83 1.31 4.56
N GLY A 91 2.54 0.25 5.31
CA GLY A 91 1.28 0.08 6.04
C GLY A 91 1.38 0.55 7.49
N GLY A 92 0.33 0.26 8.27
CA GLY A 92 0.31 0.57 9.71
C GLY A 92 -0.82 1.49 10.15
N TYR A 93 -1.99 1.42 9.52
CA TYR A 93 -3.17 2.26 9.86
C TYR A 93 -2.86 3.74 10.03
N TRP A 94 -1.91 4.28 9.25
CA TRP A 94 -1.46 5.67 9.32
C TRP A 94 -0.93 6.11 10.70
N GLN A 95 -0.65 5.16 11.60
CA GLN A 95 -0.33 5.39 13.02
C GLN A 95 0.99 4.77 13.45
N ARG A 96 1.57 3.89 12.63
CA ARG A 96 2.77 3.13 12.98
C ARG A 96 3.63 2.79 11.76
N ASN A 97 4.79 2.23 12.07
CA ASN A 97 5.88 1.90 11.18
C ASN A 97 6.59 3.13 10.60
N SER A 98 7.61 2.87 9.78
CA SER A 98 8.41 3.87 9.10
C SER A 98 9.02 3.24 7.83
N ARG A 99 9.58 4.07 6.92
CA ARG A 99 10.15 3.60 5.65
C ARG A 99 11.25 2.54 5.84
N GLU A 100 12.04 2.67 6.90
CA GLU A 100 13.20 1.84 7.18
C GLU A 100 12.78 0.38 7.48
N LEU A 101 11.56 0.16 7.97
CA LEU A 101 11.05 -1.17 8.29
C LEU A 101 10.64 -1.99 7.06
N PHE A 102 10.69 -1.39 5.85
CA PHE A 102 10.26 -2.03 4.60
C PHE A 102 11.36 -2.11 3.55
N ALA A 103 12.60 -1.77 3.90
CA ALA A 103 13.74 -1.88 2.99
C ALA A 103 13.92 -3.31 2.43
N MET A 104 13.47 -4.35 3.14
CA MET A 104 13.50 -5.74 2.65
C MET A 104 12.77 -5.93 1.31
N LEU A 105 11.77 -5.10 0.97
CA LEU A 105 11.02 -5.23 -0.28
C LEU A 105 11.82 -4.82 -1.52
N VAL A 106 12.97 -4.16 -1.32
CA VAL A 106 13.85 -3.78 -2.43
C VAL A 106 14.36 -5.02 -3.16
N GLU A 107 14.63 -6.12 -2.44
CA GLU A 107 15.16 -7.39 -2.99
C GLU A 107 14.37 -7.90 -4.21
N GLY A 108 13.04 -7.81 -4.16
CA GLY A 108 12.16 -8.40 -5.17
C GLY A 108 12.34 -7.79 -6.55
N VAL A 109 12.03 -6.50 -6.69
CA VAL A 109 12.11 -5.81 -7.99
C VAL A 109 13.55 -5.45 -8.38
N ALA A 110 14.47 -5.25 -7.42
CA ALA A 110 15.87 -4.99 -7.74
C ALA A 110 16.55 -6.17 -8.44
N ALA A 111 16.12 -7.42 -8.14
CA ALA A 111 16.56 -8.60 -8.87
C ALA A 111 16.21 -8.58 -10.38
N HIS A 112 15.25 -7.73 -10.77
CA HIS A 112 14.86 -7.49 -12.16
C HIS A 112 15.37 -6.15 -12.71
N GLY A 113 16.33 -5.52 -12.01
CA GLY A 113 16.98 -4.29 -12.44
C GLY A 113 16.13 -3.03 -12.23
N TRP A 114 15.17 -3.04 -11.31
CA TRP A 114 14.35 -1.87 -10.98
C TRP A 114 14.98 -1.05 -9.86
N SER A 115 14.79 0.26 -9.93
CA SER A 115 15.04 1.16 -8.80
C SER A 115 13.89 1.04 -7.80
N VAL A 116 14.15 1.39 -6.54
CA VAL A 116 13.12 1.47 -5.50
C VAL A 116 13.25 2.77 -4.74
N ALA A 117 12.10 3.39 -4.44
CA ALA A 117 12.01 4.55 -3.59
C ALA A 117 11.00 4.29 -2.46
N ILE A 118 11.40 4.54 -1.21
CA ILE A 118 10.53 4.31 -0.05
C ILE A 118 10.38 5.63 0.72
N PRO A 119 9.34 6.43 0.42
CA PRO A 119 9.05 7.63 1.18
C PRO A 119 8.45 7.27 2.55
N GLY A 120 8.93 7.95 3.59
CA GLY A 120 8.22 8.04 4.87
C GLY A 120 7.14 9.11 4.81
N TYR A 121 6.22 9.08 5.75
CA TYR A 121 5.19 10.10 5.93
C TYR A 121 4.87 10.23 7.44
N SER A 122 4.25 11.34 7.82
CA SER A 122 3.84 11.64 9.18
C SER A 122 2.74 10.68 9.64
N LEU A 123 2.57 10.53 10.96
CA LEU A 123 1.61 9.58 11.52
C LEU A 123 0.57 10.31 12.37
N ALA A 124 -0.59 9.69 12.52
CA ALA A 124 -1.57 10.05 13.53
C ALA A 124 -1.13 9.48 14.90
N PRO A 125 -1.40 10.19 16.01
CA PRO A 125 -2.24 11.39 16.13
C PRO A 125 -1.48 12.72 15.92
N GLU A 126 -0.20 12.71 15.57
CA GLU A 126 0.60 13.93 15.42
C GLU A 126 0.12 14.82 14.28
N VAL A 127 -0.47 14.24 13.25
CA VAL A 127 -1.12 14.94 12.13
C VAL A 127 -2.46 14.30 11.76
N SER A 128 -3.30 15.05 11.02
CA SER A 128 -4.56 14.54 10.48
C SER A 128 -4.33 13.56 9.32
N LEU A 129 -5.32 12.74 8.97
CA LEU A 129 -5.21 11.88 7.78
C LEU A 129 -5.14 12.73 6.50
N THR A 130 -5.82 13.89 6.48
CA THR A 130 -5.70 14.89 5.41
C THR A 130 -4.25 15.30 5.17
N ASP A 131 -3.51 15.60 6.24
CA ASP A 131 -2.09 15.98 6.13
C ASP A 131 -1.24 14.83 5.58
N ILE A 132 -1.45 13.60 6.08
CA ILE A 132 -0.73 12.41 5.63
C ILE A 132 -0.94 12.18 4.13
N VAL A 133 -2.19 12.24 3.67
CA VAL A 133 -2.53 12.06 2.25
C VAL A 133 -1.86 13.14 1.40
N ALA A 134 -1.81 14.39 1.87
CA ALA A 134 -1.18 15.51 1.17
C ALA A 134 0.35 15.41 1.09
N GLU A 135 1.01 14.58 1.91
CA GLU A 135 2.46 14.36 1.85
C GLU A 135 2.90 13.49 0.67
N ILE A 136 2.04 12.59 0.21
CA ILE A 136 2.41 11.63 -0.84
C ILE A 136 2.67 12.32 -2.20
N PRO A 137 1.81 13.23 -2.68
CA PRO A 137 2.14 14.06 -3.85
C PRO A 137 3.46 14.83 -3.70
N ARG A 138 3.74 15.40 -2.51
CA ARG A 138 5.01 16.12 -2.26
C ARG A 138 6.23 15.22 -2.42
N ALA A 139 6.16 13.99 -1.92
CA ALA A 139 7.23 13.01 -2.10
C ALA A 139 7.42 12.63 -3.58
N LEU A 140 6.33 12.50 -4.33
CA LEU A 140 6.35 12.20 -5.77
C LEU A 140 6.87 13.38 -6.61
N ASP A 141 6.53 14.61 -6.25
CA ASP A 141 7.06 15.84 -6.86
C ASP A 141 8.56 15.96 -6.62
N TRP A 142 9.01 15.71 -5.38
CA TRP A 142 10.42 15.67 -5.06
C TRP A 142 11.16 14.60 -5.88
N LEU A 143 10.58 13.40 -6.00
CA LEU A 143 11.17 12.33 -6.81
C LEU A 143 11.20 12.69 -8.30
N ALA A 144 10.21 13.42 -8.81
CA ALA A 144 10.20 13.93 -10.17
C ALA A 144 11.32 14.96 -10.42
N ALA A 145 11.54 15.86 -9.46
CA ALA A 145 12.53 16.92 -9.57
C ALA A 145 13.98 16.44 -9.34
N HIS A 146 14.18 15.46 -8.45
CA HIS A 146 15.50 15.09 -7.95
C HIS A 146 15.88 13.64 -8.22
N GLY A 147 14.94 12.75 -8.50
CA GLY A 147 15.22 11.30 -8.63
C GLY A 147 16.32 10.98 -9.64
N ALA A 148 16.34 11.67 -10.78
CA ALA A 148 17.34 11.45 -11.82
C ALA A 148 18.79 11.71 -11.34
N SER A 149 19.03 12.70 -10.46
CA SER A 149 20.37 12.96 -9.93
C SER A 149 20.86 11.87 -8.96
N TYR A 150 19.96 10.99 -8.52
CA TYR A 150 20.24 9.84 -7.67
C TYR A 150 20.09 8.50 -8.42
N GLY A 151 20.01 8.50 -9.76
CA GLY A 151 19.86 7.28 -10.56
C GLY A 151 18.46 6.66 -10.53
N VAL A 152 17.43 7.47 -10.22
CA VAL A 152 16.00 7.06 -10.18
C VAL A 152 15.19 7.94 -11.13
N GLY A 153 15.48 7.83 -12.44
CA GLY A 153 14.88 8.64 -13.51
C GLY A 153 13.70 7.99 -14.26
N GLY A 154 13.57 6.66 -14.18
CA GLY A 154 12.63 5.91 -15.02
C GLY A 154 11.13 6.01 -14.64
N PRO A 155 10.26 5.29 -15.36
CA PRO A 155 8.82 5.28 -15.09
C PRO A 155 8.50 4.76 -13.69
N VAL A 156 7.49 5.34 -13.03
CA VAL A 156 7.13 4.99 -11.65
C VAL A 156 5.87 4.13 -11.59
N VAL A 157 6.01 2.99 -10.93
CA VAL A 157 4.90 2.20 -10.39
C VAL A 157 4.74 2.55 -8.92
N LEU A 158 3.58 3.08 -8.54
CA LEU A 158 3.26 3.37 -7.15
C LEU A 158 2.64 2.14 -6.48
N SER A 159 3.29 1.62 -5.46
CA SER A 159 2.80 0.48 -4.69
C SER A 159 2.73 0.81 -3.21
N GLY A 160 1.89 0.07 -2.49
CA GLY A 160 1.79 0.22 -1.06
C GLY A 160 0.97 -0.90 -0.46
N TRP A 161 1.15 -1.10 0.85
CA TRP A 161 0.51 -2.17 1.61
C TRP A 161 -0.40 -1.61 2.69
N SER A 162 -1.60 -2.17 2.85
CA SER A 162 -2.53 -1.79 3.92
C SER A 162 -2.90 -0.30 3.83
N ALA A 163 -2.64 0.49 4.87
CA ALA A 163 -2.75 1.95 4.82
C ALA A 163 -1.96 2.59 3.65
N GLY A 164 -0.84 2.01 3.22
CA GLY A 164 -0.10 2.47 2.05
C GLY A 164 -0.84 2.21 0.73
N ALA A 165 -1.61 1.13 0.64
CA ALA A 165 -2.44 0.83 -0.53
C ALA A 165 -3.62 1.82 -0.67
N HIS A 166 -4.15 2.30 0.46
CA HIS A 166 -5.05 3.45 0.49
C HIS A 166 -4.37 4.70 -0.09
N LEU A 167 -3.16 5.02 0.37
CA LEU A 167 -2.39 6.16 -0.13
C LEU A 167 -2.06 6.05 -1.63
N VAL A 168 -1.79 4.83 -2.14
CA VAL A 168 -1.66 4.58 -3.58
C VAL A 168 -2.91 4.99 -4.33
N ALA A 169 -4.10 4.58 -3.84
CA ALA A 169 -5.35 4.93 -4.49
C ALA A 169 -5.60 6.45 -4.48
N MET A 170 -5.22 7.14 -3.39
CA MET A 170 -5.35 8.60 -3.27
C MET A 170 -4.40 9.36 -4.20
N ALA A 171 -3.19 8.84 -4.43
CA ALA A 171 -2.15 9.51 -5.23
C ALA A 171 -2.03 8.97 -6.68
N LEU A 172 -2.90 8.05 -7.09
CA LEU A 172 -2.78 7.37 -8.39
C LEU A 172 -2.74 8.36 -9.56
N ASP A 173 -3.56 9.40 -9.53
CA ASP A 173 -3.67 10.37 -10.63
C ASP A 173 -2.44 11.30 -10.76
N HIS A 174 -1.52 11.27 -9.79
CA HIS A 174 -0.33 12.11 -9.79
C HIS A 174 0.52 11.95 -11.07
N PRO A 175 0.96 13.02 -11.77
CA PRO A 175 1.65 12.93 -13.06
C PRO A 175 2.89 12.03 -13.08
N ARG A 176 3.63 11.96 -11.96
CA ARG A 176 4.79 11.07 -11.82
C ARG A 176 4.44 9.58 -11.91
N VAL A 177 3.22 9.19 -11.52
CA VAL A 177 2.75 7.81 -11.43
C VAL A 177 2.24 7.33 -12.78
N HIS A 178 2.83 6.25 -13.28
CA HIS A 178 2.44 5.61 -14.54
C HIS A 178 1.36 4.55 -14.32
N ALA A 179 1.48 3.77 -13.24
CA ALA A 179 0.52 2.75 -12.84
C ALA A 179 0.65 2.46 -11.33
N GLY A 180 -0.32 1.75 -10.76
CA GLY A 180 -0.32 1.38 -9.35
C GLY A 180 -0.47 -0.11 -9.06
N LEU A 181 0.07 -0.54 -7.93
CA LEU A 181 -0.14 -1.85 -7.31
C LEU A 181 -0.54 -1.68 -5.83
N ALA A 182 -1.82 -1.76 -5.53
CA ALA A 182 -2.35 -1.58 -4.18
C ALA A 182 -2.55 -2.94 -3.50
N ILE A 183 -1.92 -3.18 -2.35
CA ILE A 183 -1.87 -4.49 -1.69
C ILE A 183 -2.61 -4.43 -0.34
N SER A 184 -3.67 -5.22 -0.20
CA SER A 184 -4.42 -5.40 1.07
C SER A 184 -4.97 -4.09 1.65
N GLY A 185 -5.48 -3.20 0.81
CA GLY A 185 -5.85 -1.84 1.22
C GLY A 185 -7.16 -1.70 1.96
N VAL A 186 -7.32 -0.54 2.60
CA VAL A 186 -8.59 -0.07 3.17
C VAL A 186 -9.13 1.05 2.29
N TYR A 187 -10.35 0.91 1.77
CA TYR A 187 -10.88 1.83 0.75
C TYR A 187 -12.18 2.53 1.16
N ASP A 188 -12.77 2.16 2.30
CA ASP A 188 -13.80 2.95 2.99
C ASP A 188 -13.37 3.18 4.45
N LEU A 189 -13.29 4.46 4.84
CA LEU A 189 -12.87 4.86 6.18
C LEU A 189 -14.03 4.88 7.19
N MET A 190 -15.28 4.78 6.74
CA MET A 190 -16.43 4.81 7.65
C MET A 190 -16.36 3.71 8.71
N PRO A 191 -16.13 2.42 8.38
CA PRO A 191 -15.99 1.38 9.40
C PRO A 191 -14.80 1.65 10.34
N ILE A 192 -13.69 2.19 9.82
CA ILE A 192 -12.50 2.50 10.62
C ILE A 192 -12.82 3.48 11.75
N ARG A 193 -13.68 4.47 11.49
CA ARG A 193 -14.11 5.46 12.50
C ARG A 193 -14.78 4.83 13.72
N ASP A 194 -15.45 3.69 13.52
CA ASP A 194 -16.18 2.99 14.58
C ASP A 194 -15.33 1.94 15.30
N THR A 195 -14.01 1.92 15.06
CA THR A 195 -13.05 1.04 15.74
C THR A 195 -12.14 1.85 16.68
N GLY A 196 -11.40 1.15 17.55
CA GLY A 196 -10.36 1.73 18.38
C GLY A 196 -9.24 2.44 17.61
N LEU A 197 -9.10 2.20 16.30
CA LEU A 197 -8.15 2.93 15.43
C LEU A 197 -8.48 4.42 15.38
N ASN A 198 -9.74 4.80 15.59
CA ASN A 198 -10.17 6.19 15.52
C ASN A 198 -9.73 7.03 16.73
N ASN A 199 -9.24 6.40 17.81
CA ASN A 199 -8.67 7.12 18.96
C ASN A 199 -7.50 8.02 18.54
N ALA A 200 -6.67 7.56 17.59
CA ALA A 200 -5.59 8.34 17.03
C ALA A 200 -6.02 9.14 15.79
N LEU A 201 -6.79 8.52 14.89
CA LEU A 201 -7.13 9.13 13.59
C LEU A 201 -8.10 10.30 13.71
N LYS A 202 -9.04 10.25 14.66
CA LYS A 202 -10.06 11.29 14.89
C LYS A 202 -10.79 11.71 13.60
N LEU A 203 -11.16 10.72 12.78
CA LEU A 203 -11.72 10.93 11.44
C LEU A 203 -12.97 11.80 11.49
N THR A 204 -12.94 12.88 10.72
CA THR A 204 -14.11 13.74 10.49
C THR A 204 -15.02 13.17 9.40
N ASP A 205 -16.27 13.65 9.31
CA ASP A 205 -17.15 13.32 8.19
C ASP A 205 -16.55 13.75 6.83
N GLU A 206 -15.85 14.88 6.81
CA GLU A 206 -15.17 15.40 5.62
C GLU A 206 -14.03 14.47 5.19
N GLU A 207 -13.19 14.00 6.12
CA GLU A 207 -12.12 13.05 5.82
C GLU A 207 -12.67 11.72 5.32
N ILE A 208 -13.76 11.21 5.90
CA ILE A 208 -14.40 10.00 5.36
C ILE A 208 -14.89 10.24 3.94
N ALA A 209 -15.56 11.36 3.67
CA ALA A 209 -16.12 11.67 2.36
C ALA A 209 -15.03 11.86 1.29
N THR A 210 -13.92 12.50 1.64
CA THR A 210 -12.88 12.93 0.70
C THR A 210 -11.68 12.00 0.63
N LEU A 211 -11.46 11.15 1.64
CA LEU A 211 -10.31 10.25 1.75
C LEU A 211 -10.71 8.77 1.71
N SER A 212 -11.95 8.42 1.35
CA SER A 212 -12.34 7.03 1.09
C SER A 212 -12.39 6.76 -0.42
N PRO A 213 -11.42 6.03 -1.01
CA PRO A 213 -11.42 5.73 -2.44
C PRO A 213 -12.74 5.13 -3.00
N LEU A 214 -13.48 4.37 -2.19
CA LEU A 214 -14.81 3.86 -2.57
C LEU A 214 -15.87 4.95 -2.77
N ARG A 215 -15.68 6.14 -2.18
CA ARG A 215 -16.59 7.30 -2.26
C ARG A 215 -16.19 8.30 -3.34
N LEU A 216 -14.99 8.17 -3.90
CA LEU A 216 -14.43 9.11 -4.89
C LEU A 216 -14.72 8.71 -6.34
N PRO A 217 -14.55 9.65 -7.30
CA PRO A 217 -14.48 9.33 -8.72
C PRO A 217 -13.34 8.35 -9.03
N VAL A 218 -13.52 7.50 -10.04
CA VAL A 218 -12.50 6.53 -10.45
C VAL A 218 -11.45 7.17 -11.35
N THR A 219 -10.19 7.13 -10.93
CA THR A 219 -9.03 7.45 -11.76
C THR A 219 -8.81 6.40 -12.84
N GLN A 220 -8.59 6.83 -14.09
CA GLN A 220 -8.47 5.96 -15.27
C GLN A 220 -7.05 5.40 -15.53
N LYS A 221 -6.06 5.72 -14.69
CA LYS A 221 -4.77 5.04 -14.73
C LYS A 221 -4.87 3.60 -14.26
N ARG A 222 -4.00 2.74 -14.77
CA ARG A 222 -3.97 1.32 -14.42
C ARG A 222 -3.64 1.13 -12.95
N LEU A 223 -4.47 0.34 -12.26
CA LEU A 223 -4.27 -0.03 -10.87
C LEU A 223 -4.59 -1.51 -10.69
N ASP A 224 -3.56 -2.31 -10.46
CA ASP A 224 -3.74 -3.70 -10.02
C ASP A 224 -3.96 -3.69 -8.49
N ILE A 225 -4.95 -4.44 -8.02
CA ILE A 225 -5.35 -4.53 -6.61
C ILE A 225 -5.12 -5.97 -6.15
N ALA A 226 -4.24 -6.17 -5.17
CA ALA A 226 -3.91 -7.47 -4.62
C ALA A 226 -4.43 -7.62 -3.19
N TYR A 227 -4.77 -8.83 -2.79
CA TYR A 227 -5.14 -9.17 -1.41
C TYR A 227 -4.81 -10.63 -1.11
N GLY A 228 -4.56 -10.94 0.16
CA GLY A 228 -4.37 -12.29 0.65
C GLY A 228 -5.72 -12.94 0.88
N SER A 229 -5.92 -14.13 0.32
CA SER A 229 -7.19 -14.87 0.50
C SER A 229 -7.41 -15.37 1.94
N GLY A 230 -6.36 -15.40 2.77
CA GLY A 230 -6.42 -15.71 4.21
C GLY A 230 -6.52 -14.48 5.11
N GLU A 231 -6.76 -13.29 4.56
CA GLU A 231 -6.96 -12.07 5.33
C GLU A 231 -8.32 -12.03 6.05
N LEU A 232 -8.46 -11.06 6.97
CA LEU A 232 -9.75 -10.73 7.56
C LEU A 232 -10.77 -10.39 6.46
N PRO A 233 -12.05 -10.83 6.59
CA PRO A 233 -13.07 -10.60 5.58
C PRO A 233 -13.22 -9.15 5.13
N ALA A 234 -13.10 -8.19 6.06
CA ALA A 234 -13.22 -6.77 5.75
C ALA A 234 -12.15 -6.28 4.74
N LEU A 235 -10.91 -6.79 4.83
CA LEU A 235 -9.80 -6.41 3.96
C LEU A 235 -9.91 -7.06 2.57
N VAL A 236 -10.31 -8.34 2.54
CA VAL A 236 -10.64 -9.05 1.29
C VAL A 236 -11.72 -8.29 0.53
N LEU A 237 -12.80 -7.94 1.23
CA LEU A 237 -13.95 -7.28 0.62
C LEU A 237 -13.67 -5.83 0.23
N ASP A 238 -12.82 -5.10 0.96
CA ASP A 238 -12.37 -3.77 0.52
C ASP A 238 -11.67 -3.85 -0.83
N SER A 239 -10.77 -4.82 -1.00
CA SER A 239 -10.05 -5.04 -2.26
C SER A 239 -10.99 -5.42 -3.40
N ILE A 240 -11.92 -6.35 -3.15
CA ILE A 240 -12.93 -6.77 -4.13
C ILE A 240 -13.85 -5.59 -4.50
N ASN A 241 -14.43 -4.90 -3.52
CA ASN A 241 -15.38 -3.81 -3.75
C ASN A 241 -14.74 -2.65 -4.51
N PHE A 242 -13.49 -2.30 -4.17
CA PHE A 242 -12.79 -1.22 -4.86
C PHE A 242 -12.46 -1.59 -6.30
N HIS A 243 -12.03 -2.83 -6.55
CA HIS A 243 -11.87 -3.32 -7.92
C HIS A 243 -13.19 -3.35 -8.68
N GLU A 244 -14.29 -3.83 -8.10
CA GLU A 244 -15.62 -3.85 -8.73
C GLU A 244 -16.08 -2.45 -9.13
N LYS A 245 -15.92 -1.46 -8.25
CA LYS A 245 -16.20 -0.04 -8.57
C LYS A 245 -15.38 0.44 -9.76
N ARG A 246 -14.08 0.11 -9.82
CA ARG A 246 -13.20 0.49 -10.92
C ARG A 246 -13.56 -0.21 -12.24
N ALA A 247 -13.85 -1.51 -12.19
CA ALA A 247 -14.26 -2.31 -13.33
C ALA A 247 -15.60 -1.83 -13.91
N ALA A 248 -16.57 -1.46 -13.06
CA ALA A 248 -17.83 -0.85 -13.49
C ALA A 248 -17.61 0.49 -14.23
N ALA A 249 -16.58 1.25 -13.85
CA ALA A 249 -16.13 2.46 -14.53
C ALA A 249 -15.18 2.20 -15.72
N LYS A 250 -14.98 0.93 -16.11
CA LYS A 250 -14.08 0.47 -17.17
C LYS A 250 -12.62 0.92 -17.01
N ALA A 251 -12.20 1.22 -15.78
CA ALA A 251 -10.81 1.59 -15.51
C ALA A 251 -9.90 0.35 -15.58
N PRO A 252 -8.68 0.49 -16.12
CA PRO A 252 -7.76 -0.64 -16.25
C PRO A 252 -7.21 -1.10 -14.90
N GLY A 253 -6.96 -2.40 -14.80
CA GLY A 253 -6.43 -3.03 -13.59
C GLY A 253 -6.91 -4.48 -13.44
N LYS A 254 -6.16 -5.27 -12.68
CA LYS A 254 -6.54 -6.64 -12.29
C LYS A 254 -6.83 -6.71 -10.80
N LEU A 255 -7.73 -7.61 -10.42
CA LEU A 255 -7.82 -8.12 -9.05
C LEU A 255 -6.93 -9.35 -8.91
N ILE A 256 -6.07 -9.39 -7.90
CA ILE A 256 -5.03 -10.41 -7.72
C ILE A 256 -5.18 -11.05 -6.32
N PRO A 257 -5.91 -12.18 -6.18
CA PRO A 257 -5.86 -12.95 -4.95
C PRO A 257 -4.50 -13.66 -4.81
N VAL A 258 -3.88 -13.52 -3.64
CA VAL A 258 -2.70 -14.30 -3.25
C VAL A 258 -3.19 -15.45 -2.38
N ALA A 259 -3.17 -16.65 -2.96
CA ALA A 259 -3.71 -17.86 -2.35
C ALA A 259 -3.01 -18.17 -1.01
N GLY A 260 -3.80 -18.39 0.05
CA GLY A 260 -3.33 -18.74 1.39
C GLY A 260 -2.61 -17.64 2.17
N ALA A 261 -2.26 -16.51 1.56
CA ALA A 261 -1.59 -15.42 2.24
C ALA A 261 -2.53 -14.69 3.21
N ASP A 262 -2.01 -14.38 4.39
CA ASP A 262 -2.59 -13.46 5.36
C ASP A 262 -2.07 -12.02 5.12
N HIS A 263 -2.50 -11.10 5.98
CA HIS A 263 -2.21 -9.67 5.83
C HIS A 263 -0.71 -9.36 5.87
N PHE A 264 0.12 -10.18 6.52
CA PHE A 264 1.56 -10.01 6.63
C PHE A 264 2.32 -10.86 5.63
N THR A 265 1.95 -12.13 5.46
CA THR A 265 2.66 -13.07 4.58
C THR A 265 2.50 -12.72 3.09
N ILE A 266 1.48 -11.94 2.71
CA ILE A 266 1.35 -11.41 1.35
C ILE A 266 2.56 -10.56 0.91
N LEU A 267 3.28 -9.92 1.84
CA LEU A 267 4.48 -9.15 1.51
C LEU A 267 5.58 -10.02 0.89
N GLU A 268 5.61 -11.32 1.16
CA GLU A 268 6.57 -12.25 0.55
C GLU A 268 6.38 -12.34 -0.98
N ALA A 269 5.16 -12.14 -1.46
CA ALA A 269 4.88 -12.12 -2.90
C ALA A 269 5.47 -10.89 -3.61
N LEU A 270 5.82 -9.82 -2.87
CA LEU A 270 6.54 -8.64 -3.38
C LEU A 270 8.03 -8.65 -3.00
N ARG A 271 8.42 -9.36 -1.94
CA ARG A 271 9.80 -9.47 -1.47
C ARG A 271 10.64 -10.42 -2.33
N ARG A 272 10.07 -11.57 -2.71
CA ARG A 272 10.81 -12.60 -3.43
C ARG A 272 11.03 -12.22 -4.90
N PRO A 273 12.22 -12.44 -5.48
CA PRO A 273 12.45 -12.20 -6.91
C PRO A 273 11.46 -12.92 -7.84
N ASP A 274 11.01 -14.12 -7.47
CA ASP A 274 10.02 -14.91 -8.22
C ASP A 274 8.58 -14.74 -7.67
N GLY A 275 8.36 -13.72 -6.84
CA GLY A 275 7.07 -13.46 -6.21
C GLY A 275 6.02 -12.97 -7.21
N SER A 276 4.77 -13.40 -7.02
CA SER A 276 3.67 -13.07 -7.94
C SER A 276 3.38 -11.56 -8.01
N LEU A 277 3.64 -10.80 -6.95
CA LEU A 277 3.45 -9.35 -6.94
C LEU A 277 4.64 -8.59 -7.53
N VAL A 278 5.84 -9.16 -7.55
CA VAL A 278 6.96 -8.66 -8.35
C VAL A 278 6.62 -8.75 -9.83
N ASP A 279 6.12 -9.91 -10.27
CA ASP A 279 5.70 -10.10 -11.66
C ASP A 279 4.51 -9.20 -12.03
N ALA A 280 3.55 -9.01 -11.12
CA ALA A 280 2.45 -8.06 -11.32
C ALA A 280 2.95 -6.62 -11.49
N ALA A 281 3.85 -6.17 -10.61
CA ALA A 281 4.44 -4.83 -10.67
C ALA A 281 5.16 -4.58 -12.00
N ARG A 282 5.90 -5.58 -12.50
CA ARG A 282 6.61 -5.48 -13.78
C ARG A 282 5.66 -5.33 -14.96
N ARG A 283 4.59 -6.13 -14.98
CA ARG A 283 3.58 -6.12 -16.05
C ARG A 283 2.73 -4.85 -16.09
N LEU A 284 2.85 -3.95 -15.11
CA LEU A 284 2.13 -2.67 -15.12
C LEU A 284 2.68 -1.68 -16.14
N LEU A 285 3.94 -1.86 -16.59
CA LEU A 285 4.60 -1.02 -17.57
C LEU A 285 4.70 -1.66 -18.97
N ASP A 286 4.11 -2.85 -19.14
CA ASP A 286 3.94 -3.51 -20.44
C ASP A 286 2.85 -2.83 -21.28
#